data_AF-A0A930UFS7-F1
#
_entry.id   AF-A0A930UFS7-F1
#
_cell.length_a   1.000
_cell.length_b   1.000
_cell.length_c   1.000
_cell.angle_alpha   90.00
_cell.angle_beta   90.00
_cell.angle_gamma   90.00
#
_symmetry.space_group_name_H-M   'P 1'
#
loop_
_entity.id
_entity.type
_entity.pdbx_description
1 polymer ?
#
loop_
_entity_poly.entity_id
_entity_poly.type
_entity_poly.pdbx_seq_one_letter_code
_entity_poly.pdbx_strand_id
1 'polypeptide(L)'
;MSSKNLNLTALAAFVCLLLAALAAPVRAQDDLTADETSVEANKRTIAQLNKVLDERPNYAWGYYTRALAHYNLGDDQAAKVDFLLANQLDSNLKIPEKYLEEIGQESEGDGVVGRLMSLFERLGGSN
;
A
#
# COMPACT_ATOMS: atom_id res chain seq x y z
N MET A 1 -16.27 54.35 43.12
CA MET A 1 -16.79 53.51 42.01
C MET A 1 -16.67 54.31 40.73
N SER A 2 -15.60 54.09 39.97
CA SER A 2 -15.43 54.64 38.63
C SER A 2 -14.93 53.50 37.78
N SER A 3 -15.80 53.08 36.87
CA SER A 3 -15.64 51.96 35.96
C SER A 3 -14.30 52.08 35.24
N LYS A 4 -13.44 51.07 35.41
CA LYS A 4 -12.29 50.88 34.53
C LYS A 4 -12.84 50.82 33.12
N ASN A 5 -12.58 51.86 32.33
CA ASN A 5 -12.85 51.89 30.91
C ASN A 5 -12.06 50.74 30.30
N LEU A 6 -12.69 49.58 30.23
CA LEU A 6 -12.18 48.42 29.55
C LEU A 6 -12.21 48.85 28.08
N ASN A 7 -11.06 49.31 27.60
CA ASN A 7 -10.92 50.03 26.35
C ASN A 7 -11.73 49.32 25.26
N LEU A 8 -12.69 50.03 24.67
CA LEU A 8 -13.57 49.51 23.62
C LEU A 8 -12.77 48.90 22.46
N THR A 9 -11.55 49.40 22.25
CA THR A 9 -10.55 48.86 21.32
C THR A 9 -10.00 47.49 21.73
N ALA A 10 -9.79 47.23 23.03
CA ALA A 10 -9.36 45.93 23.54
C ALA A 10 -10.48 44.88 23.42
N LEU A 11 -11.74 45.28 23.65
CA LEU A 11 -12.90 44.40 23.45
C LEU A 11 -13.12 44.10 21.96
N ALA A 12 -13.01 45.12 21.10
CA ALA A 12 -13.14 44.96 19.65
C ALA A 12 -12.04 44.08 19.05
N ALA A 13 -10.79 44.22 19.51
CA ALA A 13 -9.68 43.36 19.08
C ALA A 13 -9.88 41.89 19.49
N PHE A 14 -10.43 41.66 20.68
CA PHE A 14 -10.73 40.30 21.16
C PHE A 14 -11.89 39.66 20.39
N VAL A 15 -12.93 40.43 20.07
CA VAL A 15 -14.05 39.97 19.23
C VAL A 15 -13.61 39.71 17.79
N CYS A 16 -12.73 40.53 17.21
CA CYS A 16 -12.15 40.27 15.89
C CYS A 16 -11.29 38.99 15.86
N LEU A 17 -10.50 38.72 16.90
CA LEU A 17 -9.74 37.47 17.03
C LEU A 17 -10.66 36.24 17.15
N LEU A 18 -11.77 36.36 17.88
CA LEU A 18 -12.77 35.30 18.02
C LEU A 18 -13.55 35.06 16.72
N LEU A 19 -13.91 36.12 15.98
CA LEU A 19 -14.59 36.01 14.69
C LEU A 19 -13.67 35.44 13.59
N ALA A 20 -12.38 35.78 13.61
CA ALA A 20 -11.39 35.23 12.67
C ALA A 20 -11.17 33.71 12.86
N ALA A 21 -11.35 33.18 14.07
CA ALA A 21 -11.27 31.75 14.34
C ALA A 21 -12.47 30.95 13.75
N LEU A 22 -13.62 31.60 13.54
CA LEU A 22 -14.81 30.98 12.95
C LEU A 22 -14.86 31.12 11.42
N ALA A 23 -13.97 31.94 10.85
CA ALA A 23 -13.85 32.19 9.41
C ALA A 23 -12.64 31.48 8.77
N ALA A 24 -11.95 30.60 9.50
CA ALA A 24 -11.13 29.61 8.82
C ALA A 24 -12.08 28.83 7.90
N PRO A 25 -11.86 28.80 6.56
CA PRO A 25 -12.59 27.85 5.76
C PRO A 25 -12.33 26.51 6.42
N VAL A 26 -13.40 25.79 6.78
CA VAL A 26 -13.28 24.35 7.02
C VAL A 26 -12.43 23.89 5.86
N ARG A 27 -11.23 23.36 6.17
CA ARG A 27 -10.32 22.87 5.14
C ARG A 27 -11.22 22.06 4.23
N ALA A 28 -11.22 22.47 2.95
CA ALA A 28 -12.02 21.86 1.90
C ALA A 28 -12.15 20.40 2.27
N GLN A 29 -13.40 19.95 2.51
CA GLN A 29 -13.66 18.53 2.63
C GLN A 29 -12.91 17.92 1.47
N ASP A 30 -11.82 17.24 1.80
CA ASP A 30 -11.00 16.57 0.81
C ASP A 30 -12.02 15.77 0.04
N ASP A 31 -12.08 16.07 -1.26
CA ASP A 31 -12.69 15.21 -2.25
C ASP A 31 -11.89 13.91 -2.16
N LEU A 32 -12.20 13.11 -1.13
CA LEU A 32 -11.73 11.74 -0.89
C LEU A 32 -12.45 10.92 -1.94
N THR A 33 -11.99 11.16 -3.17
CA THR A 33 -12.28 10.39 -4.35
C THR A 33 -12.01 8.93 -4.01
N ALA A 34 -12.86 8.04 -4.50
CA ALA A 34 -12.84 6.60 -4.18
C ALA A 34 -11.46 5.91 -4.35
N ASP A 35 -10.50 6.57 -5.00
CA ASP A 35 -9.13 6.16 -5.27
C ASP A 35 -8.25 6.07 -4.01
N GLU A 36 -8.30 7.05 -3.09
CA GLU A 36 -7.54 6.98 -1.82
C GLU A 36 -7.96 5.79 -0.96
N THR A 37 -9.26 5.47 -0.98
CA THR A 37 -9.79 4.29 -0.29
C THR A 37 -9.20 2.99 -0.83
N SER A 38 -9.00 2.90 -2.15
CA SER A 38 -8.44 1.72 -2.81
C SER A 38 -6.95 1.57 -2.50
N VAL A 39 -6.18 2.67 -2.60
CA VAL A 39 -4.75 2.69 -2.27
C VAL A 39 -4.53 2.26 -0.81
N GLU A 40 -5.26 2.85 0.13
CA GLU A 40 -5.12 2.48 1.55
C GLU A 40 -5.65 1.07 1.84
N ALA A 41 -6.66 0.59 1.11
CA ALA A 41 -7.08 -0.80 1.20
C ALA A 41 -5.98 -1.76 0.73
N ASN A 42 -5.33 -1.50 -0.41
CA ASN A 42 -4.25 -2.34 -0.91
C ASN A 42 -3.04 -2.36 0.06
N LYS A 43 -2.66 -1.21 0.63
CA LYS A 43 -1.61 -1.15 1.66
C LYS A 43 -1.96 -1.97 2.91
N ARG A 44 -3.21 -1.88 3.38
CA ARG A 44 -3.69 -2.68 4.51
C ARG A 44 -3.68 -4.18 4.17
N THR A 45 -4.09 -4.56 2.97
CA THR A 45 -4.05 -5.95 2.49
C THR A 45 -2.62 -6.50 2.53
N ILE A 46 -1.63 -5.75 2.02
CA ILE A 46 -0.22 -6.16 2.07
C ILE A 46 0.24 -6.37 3.52
N ALA A 47 -0.06 -5.42 4.42
CA ALA A 47 0.35 -5.53 5.82
C ALA A 47 -0.28 -6.74 6.54
N GLN A 48 -1.53 -7.08 6.22
CA GLN A 48 -2.21 -8.27 6.76
C GLN A 48 -1.60 -9.55 6.19
N LEU A 49 -1.38 -9.60 4.88
CA LEU A 49 -0.82 -10.77 4.21
C LEU A 49 0.62 -11.04 4.62
N ASN A 50 1.43 -10.01 4.92
CA ASN A 50 2.77 -10.21 5.47
C ASN A 50 2.73 -11.06 6.75
N LYS A 51 1.82 -10.74 7.68
CA LYS A 51 1.66 -11.53 8.92
C LYS A 51 1.18 -12.96 8.64
N VAL A 52 0.24 -13.12 7.71
CA VAL A 52 -0.26 -14.45 7.31
C VAL A 52 0.87 -15.30 6.72
N LEU A 53 1.71 -14.70 5.90
CA LEU A 53 2.82 -15.37 5.22
C LEU A 53 4.00 -15.65 6.16
N ASP A 54 4.19 -14.84 7.21
CA ASP A 54 5.14 -15.15 8.30
C ASP A 54 4.74 -16.45 9.03
N GLU A 55 3.44 -16.68 9.23
CA GLU A 55 2.93 -17.92 9.87
C GLU A 55 2.79 -19.08 8.88
N ARG A 56 2.52 -18.79 7.60
CA ARG A 56 2.22 -19.77 6.55
C ARG A 56 3.01 -19.45 5.27
N PRO A 57 4.33 -19.72 5.26
CA PRO A 57 5.20 -19.30 4.18
C PRO A 57 4.93 -20.01 2.84
N ASN A 58 4.16 -21.09 2.84
CA ASN A 58 3.79 -21.85 1.64
C ASN A 58 2.33 -21.60 1.21
N TYR A 59 1.71 -20.51 1.68
CA TYR A 59 0.32 -20.20 1.33
C TYR A 59 0.22 -19.48 -0.02
N ALA A 60 0.08 -20.26 -1.10
CA ALA A 60 0.05 -19.78 -2.49
C ALA A 60 -0.94 -18.62 -2.72
N TRP A 61 -2.18 -18.76 -2.19
CA TRP A 61 -3.20 -17.73 -2.32
C TRP A 61 -2.86 -16.42 -1.59
N GLY A 62 -2.06 -16.51 -0.51
CA GLY A 62 -1.56 -15.34 0.20
C GLY A 62 -0.64 -14.51 -0.66
N TYR A 63 0.33 -15.14 -1.32
CA TYR A 63 1.19 -14.47 -2.30
C TYR A 63 0.40 -13.92 -3.48
N TYR A 64 -0.53 -14.70 -4.04
CA TYR A 64 -1.38 -14.25 -5.15
C TYR A 64 -2.17 -12.98 -4.80
N THR A 65 -2.76 -12.94 -3.61
CA THR A 65 -3.54 -11.78 -3.16
C THR A 65 -2.63 -10.58 -2.88
N ARG A 66 -1.41 -10.81 -2.34
CA ARG A 66 -0.44 -9.74 -2.09
C ARG A 66 0.09 -9.17 -3.39
N ALA A 67 0.31 -10.01 -4.40
CA ALA A 67 0.70 -9.61 -5.74
C ALA A 67 -0.33 -8.68 -6.40
N LEU A 68 -1.62 -9.01 -6.28
CA LEU A 68 -2.70 -8.15 -6.76
C LEU A 68 -2.71 -6.78 -6.07
N ALA A 69 -2.47 -6.75 -4.75
CA ALA A 69 -2.39 -5.50 -4.02
C ALA A 69 -1.19 -4.65 -4.46
N HIS A 70 -0.01 -5.25 -4.66
CA HIS A 70 1.16 -4.55 -5.22
C HIS A 70 0.89 -4.03 -6.63
N TYR A 71 0.28 -4.86 -7.49
CA TYR A 71 -0.09 -4.47 -8.85
C TYR A 71 -1.03 -3.25 -8.86
N ASN A 72 -2.06 -3.26 -8.00
CA ASN A 72 -2.99 -2.14 -7.89
C ASN A 72 -2.32 -0.85 -7.36
N LEU A 73 -1.20 -0.98 -6.64
CA LEU A 73 -0.38 0.16 -6.20
C LEU A 73 0.67 0.58 -7.23
N GLY A 74 0.76 -0.09 -8.38
CA GLY A 74 1.77 0.15 -9.41
C GLY A 74 3.15 -0.43 -9.08
N ASP A 75 3.27 -1.27 -8.06
CA ASP A 75 4.50 -1.96 -7.69
C ASP A 75 4.64 -3.28 -8.48
N ASP A 76 4.89 -3.14 -9.78
CA ASP A 76 4.96 -4.26 -10.73
C ASP A 76 6.07 -5.27 -10.36
N GLN A 77 7.18 -4.83 -9.77
CA GLN A 77 8.30 -5.70 -9.40
C GLN A 77 7.94 -6.59 -8.20
N ALA A 78 7.35 -6.02 -7.15
CA ALA A 78 6.87 -6.83 -6.03
C ALA A 78 5.72 -7.75 -6.45
N ALA A 79 4.80 -7.25 -7.29
CA ALA A 79 3.71 -8.06 -7.84
C ALA A 79 4.24 -9.26 -8.63
N LYS A 80 5.23 -9.05 -9.50
CA LYS A 80 5.89 -10.12 -10.27
C LYS A 80 6.45 -11.20 -9.35
N VAL A 81 7.24 -10.82 -8.34
CA VAL A 81 7.84 -11.77 -7.41
C VAL A 81 6.77 -12.62 -6.71
N ASP A 82 5.73 -11.98 -6.17
CA ASP A 82 4.66 -12.69 -5.46
C ASP A 82 3.82 -13.56 -6.38
N PHE A 83 3.52 -13.13 -7.61
CA PHE A 83 2.81 -13.96 -8.58
C PHE A 83 3.60 -15.21 -8.96
N LEU A 84 4.90 -15.06 -9.21
CA LEU A 84 5.75 -16.20 -9.57
C LEU A 84 5.84 -17.21 -8.43
N LEU A 85 5.98 -16.74 -7.19
CA LEU A 85 5.98 -17.61 -6.02
C LEU A 85 4.62 -18.30 -5.81
N ALA A 86 3.51 -17.59 -6.03
CA ALA A 86 2.17 -18.18 -5.96
C ALA A 86 2.00 -19.31 -6.98
N ASN A 87 2.41 -19.10 -8.24
CA ASN A 87 2.35 -20.10 -9.31
C ASN A 87 3.31 -21.28 -9.06
N GLN A 88 4.45 -21.04 -8.41
CA GLN A 88 5.38 -22.10 -8.03
C GLN A 88 4.79 -22.99 -6.93
N LEU A 89 4.09 -22.41 -5.96
CA LEU A 89 3.43 -23.14 -4.87
C LEU A 89 2.15 -23.85 -5.31
N ASP A 90 1.41 -23.27 -6.26
CA ASP A 90 0.23 -23.87 -6.87
C ASP A 90 0.13 -23.47 -8.34
N SER A 91 0.50 -24.38 -9.24
CA SER A 91 0.50 -24.17 -10.68
C SER A 91 -0.88 -24.01 -11.31
N ASN A 92 -1.96 -24.20 -10.53
CA ASN A 92 -3.33 -23.94 -11.01
C ASN A 92 -3.70 -22.45 -10.92
N LEU A 93 -2.93 -21.64 -10.19
CA LEU A 93 -3.14 -20.21 -10.08
C LEU A 93 -2.71 -19.51 -11.37
N LYS A 94 -3.67 -18.87 -12.04
CA LYS A 94 -3.41 -18.11 -13.27
C LYS A 94 -2.77 -16.78 -12.91
N ILE A 95 -1.55 -16.55 -13.37
CA ILE A 95 -0.87 -15.27 -13.22
C ILE A 95 -0.79 -14.52 -14.56
N PRO A 96 -0.59 -13.18 -14.55
CA PRO A 96 -0.47 -12.42 -15.80
C PRO A 96 0.66 -12.93 -16.71
N GLU A 97 0.35 -13.18 -17.99
CA GLU A 97 1.29 -13.72 -18.98
C GLU A 97 2.55 -12.87 -19.14
N LYS A 98 2.44 -11.54 -19.00
CA LYS A 98 3.58 -10.61 -19.01
C LYS A 98 4.71 -11.01 -18.04
N TYR A 99 4.35 -11.63 -16.91
CA TYR A 99 5.33 -12.06 -15.91
C TYR A 99 5.98 -13.42 -16.22
N LEU A 100 5.37 -14.22 -17.11
CA LEU A 100 5.94 -15.49 -17.59
C LEU A 100 6.95 -15.28 -18.72
N GLU A 101 6.65 -14.35 -19.63
CA GLU A 101 7.52 -14.02 -20.76
C GLU A 101 8.87 -13.44 -20.30
N GLU A 102 8.84 -12.61 -19.25
CA GLU A 102 10.02 -11.95 -18.72
C GLU A 102 10.97 -12.91 -17.97
N ILE A 103 10.47 -14.06 -17.50
CA ILE A 103 11.33 -15.12 -16.92
C ILE A 103 12.31 -15.64 -17.99
N GLY A 104 11.84 -15.77 -19.24
CA GLY A 104 12.67 -16.24 -20.35
C GLY A 104 13.80 -15.26 -20.69
N GLN A 105 13.59 -13.96 -20.51
CA GLN A 105 14.59 -12.92 -20.79
C GLN A 105 15.54 -12.66 -19.61
N GLU A 106 15.06 -12.79 -18.36
CA GLU A 106 15.91 -12.65 -17.16
C GLU A 106 16.67 -13.93 -16.79
N SER A 107 16.33 -15.09 -17.38
CA SER A 107 17.01 -16.37 -17.09
C SER A 107 18.48 -16.43 -17.52
N GLU A 108 18.94 -15.49 -18.36
CA GLU A 108 20.34 -15.38 -18.76
C GLU A 108 21.21 -14.56 -17.78
N GLY A 109 20.69 -14.07 -16.64
CA GLY A 109 21.49 -13.28 -15.71
C GLY A 109 21.08 -13.33 -14.23
N ASP A 110 21.95 -12.75 -13.39
CA ASP A 110 21.85 -12.53 -11.94
C ASP A 110 20.65 -11.61 -11.53
N GLY A 111 19.47 -11.79 -12.13
CA GLY A 111 18.25 -11.09 -11.79
C GLY A 111 17.68 -11.53 -10.43
N VAL A 112 16.88 -10.67 -9.79
CA VAL A 112 16.24 -10.98 -8.50
C VAL A 112 15.39 -12.25 -8.62
N VAL A 113 14.63 -12.38 -9.71
CA VAL A 113 13.75 -13.53 -9.97
C VAL A 113 14.53 -14.82 -10.19
N GLY A 114 15.58 -14.80 -11.02
CA GLY A 114 16.44 -15.96 -11.24
C GLY A 114 17.12 -16.45 -9.97
N ARG A 115 17.58 -15.54 -9.11
CA ARG A 115 18.10 -15.87 -7.77
C ARG A 115 17.03 -16.42 -6.84
N LEU A 116 15.80 -15.90 -6.90
CA LEU A 116 14.70 -16.34 -6.05
C LEU A 116 14.28 -17.78 -6.41
N MET A 117 14.10 -18.06 -7.70
CA MET A 117 13.74 -19.39 -8.18
C MET A 117 14.83 -20.42 -7.86
N SER A 118 16.09 -20.10 -8.14
CA SER A 118 17.22 -21.01 -7.83
C SER A 118 17.41 -21.22 -6.32
N LEU A 119 17.16 -20.22 -5.47
CA LEU A 119 17.20 -20.39 -4.02
C LEU A 119 16.07 -21.32 -3.54
N PHE A 120 14.86 -21.16 -4.07
CA PHE A 120 13.71 -21.97 -3.67
C PHE A 120 13.88 -23.44 -4.07
N GLU A 121 14.36 -23.71 -5.28
CA GLU A 121 14.72 -25.06 -5.74
C GLU A 121 15.76 -25.72 -4.81
N ARG A 122 16.76 -24.95 -4.36
CA ARG A 122 17.80 -25.44 -3.45
C ARG A 122 17.29 -25.72 -2.03
N LEU A 123 16.24 -25.03 -1.59
CA LEU A 123 15.67 -25.18 -0.25
C LEU A 123 14.65 -26.31 -0.15
N GLY A 124 14.47 -27.11 -1.20
CA GLY A 124 13.60 -28.29 -1.16
C GLY A 124 12.13 -27.97 -1.36
N GLY A 125 11.81 -26.90 -2.08
CA GLY A 125 10.48 -26.67 -2.65
C GLY A 125 10.16 -27.73 -3.72
N SER A 126 9.92 -28.96 -3.30
CA SER A 126 9.41 -30.04 -4.13
C SER A 126 8.03 -30.44 -3.62
N ASN A 127 7.07 -30.41 -4.54
CA ASN A 127 5.69 -30.96 -4.53
C ASN A 127 5.19 -31.62 -3.25
#